data_AF-A0A2G1X0X1-F1
#
_entry.id   AF-A0A2G1X0X1-F1
#
_cell.length_a   1.000
_cell.length_b   1.000
_cell.length_c   1.000
_cell.angle_alpha   90.00
_cell.angle_beta   90.00
_cell.angle_gamma   90.00
#
_symmetry.space_group_name_H-M   'P 1'
#
loop_
_entity.id
_entity.type
_entity.pdbx_description
1 polymer ?
#
loop_
_entity_poly.entity_id
_entity_poly.type
_entity_poly.pdbx_seq_one_letter_code
_entity_poly.pdbx_strand_id
1 'polypeptide(L)'
;MLLVAPVAGVTAPGAVSPSTDSAPSIDSAPSTDSAPSTHSARPVDSPLSADSTSTVTGQTTPQIDTANLTFRTLSTPSGAETRVSAYTRGPDLGSSLGFATADADAAFETAAVVDRIERAEAGVERQQQILAELNRVERAEVALNSRQTAAFSAHAAGEISDRELVDELVRVAATAREYDERLDAIDALAESTDGFSSPGRLDELQVALQVYEGPVRDRALAAARGQSSPNELYVASSQGAVVLATVVDGEYVREVFRTDRWDRGGGDISNDAAIEMTEAAYPETAALREPDAFGAGSVQRITIPHEVGTLRTFVSGGTEQVFVEHQRIDLSAFLDSEPVTAAGDGFNVTVERTYPGGPVTVTVLDDETGEPVPDVTVTKSVGDGDSQTIGTTDEEGVVRTLSPAETYRITVVDEPRVVVLGDIEPLPTPRPVDDE
;
A
#
# COMPACT_ATOMS: atom_id res chain seq x y z
N MET A 1 -36.36 -31.00 9.74
CA MET A 1 -35.10 -31.29 10.46
C MET A 1 -34.11 -31.82 9.44
N LEU A 2 -33.00 -31.11 9.25
CA LEU A 2 -31.83 -31.59 8.53
C LEU A 2 -30.64 -31.35 9.46
N LEU A 3 -29.68 -32.28 9.51
CA LEU A 3 -28.52 -32.15 10.40
C LEU A 3 -27.45 -31.28 9.72
N VAL A 4 -26.99 -30.24 10.41
CA VAL A 4 -25.76 -29.53 10.06
C VAL A 4 -24.64 -30.11 10.93
N ALA A 5 -23.53 -30.51 10.30
CA ALA A 5 -22.34 -30.98 10.99
C ALA A 5 -21.21 -29.95 10.79
N PRO A 6 -20.55 -29.46 11.86
CA PRO A 6 -19.40 -28.57 11.73
C PRO A 6 -18.14 -29.36 11.38
N VAL A 7 -17.34 -28.84 10.44
CA VAL A 7 -15.95 -29.27 10.26
C VAL A 7 -15.10 -28.52 11.27
N ALA A 8 -14.27 -29.23 12.03
CA ALA A 8 -13.44 -28.64 13.08
C ALA A 8 -12.06 -28.23 12.54
N GLY A 9 -11.57 -27.06 12.95
CA GLY A 9 -10.21 -26.61 12.65
C GLY A 9 -9.15 -27.39 13.43
N VAL A 10 -7.96 -27.55 12.85
CA VAL A 10 -6.83 -28.23 13.50
C VAL A 10 -5.98 -27.22 14.27
N THR A 11 -5.96 -27.32 15.60
CA THR A 11 -5.02 -26.62 16.47
C THR A 11 -3.92 -27.58 16.93
N ALA A 12 -2.66 -27.32 16.59
CA ALA A 12 -1.52 -28.06 17.13
C ALA A 12 -1.12 -27.51 18.52
N PRO A 13 -0.82 -28.36 19.52
CA PRO A 13 -0.37 -27.92 20.83
C PRO A 13 1.14 -27.69 20.89
N GLY A 14 1.59 -26.61 21.52
CA GLY A 14 2.99 -26.44 21.93
C GLY A 14 3.22 -26.84 23.39
N ALA A 15 4.44 -27.24 23.74
CA ALA A 15 4.97 -27.17 25.12
C ALA A 15 6.50 -27.37 25.20
N VAL A 16 7.07 -26.86 26.30
CA VAL A 16 8.37 -27.15 26.97
C VAL A 16 9.71 -26.91 26.25
N SER A 17 10.40 -25.86 26.70
CA SER A 17 11.87 -25.82 26.83
C SER A 17 12.32 -26.65 28.04
N PRO A 18 13.61 -27.04 28.10
CA PRO A 18 14.36 -26.86 29.35
C PRO A 18 15.74 -26.23 29.14
N SER A 19 16.25 -25.56 30.18
CA SER A 19 17.58 -24.96 30.23
C SER A 19 18.48 -25.65 31.28
N THR A 20 19.78 -25.34 31.21
CA THR A 20 20.80 -25.47 32.28
C THR A 20 21.27 -26.86 32.75
N ASP A 21 22.48 -27.19 32.26
CA ASP A 21 23.73 -27.27 33.07
C ASP A 21 24.28 -28.66 33.53
N SER A 22 25.57 -28.65 33.89
CA SER A 22 26.45 -29.72 34.42
C SER A 22 27.15 -30.66 33.43
N ALA A 23 28.42 -30.36 33.13
CA ALA A 23 29.48 -31.34 32.80
C ALA A 23 30.22 -31.80 34.08
N PRO A 24 31.09 -32.85 34.08
CA PRO A 24 32.52 -32.56 33.86
C PRO A 24 33.43 -33.71 33.32
N SER A 25 34.47 -33.34 32.55
CA SER A 25 35.80 -34.01 32.39
C SER A 25 35.82 -35.45 31.81
N ILE A 26 36.91 -36.04 31.30
CA ILE A 26 38.37 -35.75 31.21
C ILE A 26 38.86 -36.30 29.82
N ASP A 27 40.08 -36.22 29.26
CA ASP A 27 41.47 -35.84 29.64
C ASP A 27 42.33 -35.55 28.36
N SER A 28 43.66 -35.36 28.53
CA SER A 28 44.76 -35.72 27.60
C SER A 28 45.22 -34.69 26.54
N ALA A 29 46.22 -33.90 26.94
CA ALA A 29 47.17 -33.20 26.05
C ALA A 29 48.54 -33.95 26.01
N PRO A 30 49.55 -33.46 25.26
CA PRO A 30 50.51 -32.56 25.91
C PRO A 30 51.17 -31.46 25.04
N SER A 31 51.39 -30.29 25.66
CA SER A 31 52.65 -29.48 25.78
C SER A 31 53.52 -29.14 24.53
N THR A 32 54.25 -28.02 24.45
CA THR A 32 54.70 -26.96 25.42
C THR A 32 54.43 -25.53 24.82
N ASP A 33 54.91 -24.35 25.28
CA ASP A 33 55.87 -23.92 26.34
C ASP A 33 55.66 -22.45 26.81
N SER A 34 56.54 -21.97 27.70
CA SER A 34 57.09 -20.60 27.95
C SER A 34 56.60 -19.36 27.16
N ALA A 35 56.63 -18.12 27.70
CA ALA A 35 56.87 -17.60 29.07
C ALA A 35 56.48 -16.08 29.14
N PRO A 36 56.33 -15.44 30.34
CA PRO A 36 55.46 -14.26 30.47
C PRO A 36 56.14 -12.92 30.82
N SER A 37 55.31 -11.87 30.97
CA SER A 37 55.60 -10.58 31.64
C SER A 37 54.30 -10.03 32.27
N THR A 38 54.38 -9.07 33.23
CA THR A 38 53.26 -8.76 34.15
C THR A 38 53.22 -7.28 34.63
N HIS A 39 52.24 -6.96 35.51
CA HIS A 39 51.94 -5.69 36.22
C HIS A 39 50.89 -4.79 35.51
N SER A 40 49.79 -4.31 36.13
CA SER A 40 49.52 -3.66 37.45
C SER A 40 49.84 -2.15 37.45
N ALA A 41 49.00 -1.22 37.95
CA ALA A 41 47.72 -1.31 38.70
C ALA A 41 46.77 -0.08 38.47
N ARG A 42 45.75 0.08 39.33
CA ARG A 42 44.62 1.05 39.31
C ARG A 42 44.97 2.39 40.04
N PRO A 43 44.01 3.27 40.44
CA PRO A 43 43.32 4.31 39.66
C PRO A 43 43.40 5.73 40.30
N VAL A 44 42.78 6.77 39.72
CA VAL A 44 42.46 8.05 40.43
C VAL A 44 41.17 8.71 39.91
N ASP A 45 40.70 9.75 40.62
CA ASP A 45 39.33 10.29 40.60
C ASP A 45 39.18 11.65 39.87
N SER A 46 37.93 12.15 39.78
CA SER A 46 37.48 13.33 39.00
C SER A 46 37.67 14.69 39.72
N PRO A 47 37.46 15.84 39.04
CA PRO A 47 36.17 16.55 39.22
C PRO A 47 35.64 17.31 37.97
N LEU A 48 34.48 17.96 38.12
CA LEU A 48 33.71 18.64 37.07
C LEU A 48 34.23 20.04 36.70
N SER A 49 33.91 20.48 35.47
CA SER A 49 33.51 21.87 35.13
C SER A 49 32.64 21.84 33.86
N ALA A 50 31.91 22.93 33.59
CA ALA A 50 30.69 22.89 32.78
C ALA A 50 30.70 23.82 31.54
N ASP A 51 29.60 23.71 30.79
CA ASP A 51 29.06 24.65 29.80
C ASP A 51 29.74 24.71 28.41
N SER A 52 28.97 24.28 27.42
CA SER A 52 29.09 24.62 25.99
C SER A 52 27.83 24.14 25.28
N THR A 53 26.97 25.08 24.89
CA THR A 53 25.72 24.82 24.18
C THR A 53 25.97 24.21 22.79
N SER A 54 25.65 22.92 22.60
CA SER A 54 25.64 22.31 21.28
C SER A 54 24.35 22.65 20.55
N THR A 55 24.42 23.60 19.62
CA THR A 55 23.34 23.93 18.69
C THR A 55 22.96 22.72 17.84
N VAL A 56 21.67 22.39 17.75
CA VAL A 56 21.15 21.43 16.77
C VAL A 56 21.20 22.08 15.39
N THR A 57 22.30 21.87 14.66
CA THR A 57 22.47 22.36 13.28
C THR A 57 22.08 21.28 12.30
N GLY A 58 20.86 21.40 11.76
CA GLY A 58 20.40 20.84 10.49
C GLY A 58 20.90 19.43 10.13
N GLN A 59 20.12 18.41 10.48
CA GLN A 59 19.94 17.32 9.53
C GLN A 59 19.33 17.93 8.26
N THR A 60 19.96 17.72 7.12
CA THR A 60 19.33 18.01 5.83
C THR A 60 18.18 17.02 5.66
N THR A 61 16.95 17.50 5.74
CA THR A 61 15.79 16.79 5.20
C THR A 61 16.11 16.38 3.75
N PRO A 62 15.72 15.18 3.28
CA PRO A 62 15.76 14.88 1.84
C PRO A 62 15.03 15.98 1.05
N GLN A 63 15.36 16.14 -0.24
CA GLN A 63 14.93 17.29 -1.04
C GLN A 63 13.46 17.21 -1.51
N ILE A 64 12.56 17.06 -0.55
CA ILE A 64 11.10 17.00 -0.70
C ILE A 64 10.60 18.13 -1.62
N ASP A 65 9.62 17.82 -2.46
CA ASP A 65 9.10 18.71 -3.49
C ASP A 65 8.78 20.11 -2.94
N THR A 66 9.49 21.12 -3.43
CA THR A 66 9.56 22.44 -2.78
C THR A 66 8.30 23.27 -2.90
N ALA A 67 7.30 22.82 -3.65
CA ALA A 67 5.97 23.42 -3.71
C ALA A 67 4.97 22.79 -2.72
N ASN A 68 5.21 21.56 -2.27
CA ASN A 68 4.21 20.74 -1.57
C ASN A 68 4.68 20.13 -0.24
N LEU A 69 5.99 20.13 0.03
CA LEU A 69 6.62 19.65 1.26
C LEU A 69 6.28 18.20 1.66
N THR A 70 5.80 17.36 0.74
CA THR A 70 5.58 15.93 0.95
C THR A 70 6.09 15.08 -0.23
N PHE A 71 6.16 13.75 -0.06
CA PHE A 71 6.73 12.81 -1.03
C PHE A 71 6.01 12.85 -2.39
N ARG A 72 6.76 12.56 -3.46
CA ARG A 72 6.19 12.43 -4.81
C ARG A 72 5.22 11.27 -4.88
N THR A 73 4.17 11.44 -5.69
CA THR A 73 3.15 10.40 -5.93
C THR A 73 2.58 10.47 -7.34
N LEU A 74 2.45 9.31 -7.97
CA LEU A 74 1.79 9.12 -9.25
C LEU A 74 0.33 9.63 -9.20
N SER A 75 -0.21 10.04 -10.35
CA SER A 75 -1.60 10.49 -10.47
C SER A 75 -2.13 10.26 -11.88
N THR A 76 -3.39 10.61 -12.16
CA THR A 76 -3.94 10.61 -13.53
C THR A 76 -3.12 11.53 -14.46
N PRO A 77 -3.10 11.31 -15.79
CA PRO A 77 -2.23 12.06 -16.69
C PRO A 77 -2.44 13.58 -16.62
N SER A 78 -1.38 14.34 -16.90
CA SER A 78 -1.43 15.80 -16.96
C SER A 78 -2.50 16.27 -17.96
N GLY A 79 -3.35 17.20 -17.53
CA GLY A 79 -4.44 17.74 -18.35
C GLY A 79 -5.56 16.77 -18.76
N ALA A 80 -5.54 15.51 -18.30
CA ALA A 80 -6.61 14.55 -18.60
C ALA A 80 -7.89 14.86 -17.81
N GLU A 81 -9.04 14.82 -18.49
CA GLU A 81 -10.35 14.88 -17.85
C GLU A 81 -10.45 13.74 -16.82
N THR A 82 -10.47 14.14 -15.55
CA THR A 82 -10.42 13.24 -14.40
C THR A 82 -11.68 13.43 -13.57
N ARG A 83 -12.49 12.39 -13.44
CA ARG A 83 -13.59 12.36 -12.48
C ARG A 83 -13.01 12.05 -11.11
N VAL A 84 -13.37 12.86 -10.11
CA VAL A 84 -12.94 12.70 -8.71
C VAL A 84 -14.15 12.63 -7.79
N SER A 85 -14.08 11.82 -6.75
CA SER A 85 -15.06 11.75 -5.67
C SER A 85 -14.46 11.13 -4.40
N ALA A 86 -15.18 11.24 -3.28
CA ALA A 86 -14.89 10.51 -2.06
C ALA A 86 -16.20 9.93 -1.49
N TYR A 87 -16.13 8.72 -0.93
CA TYR A 87 -17.30 8.06 -0.31
C TYR A 87 -16.91 7.15 0.85
N THR A 88 -17.81 6.96 1.81
CA THR A 88 -17.62 5.99 2.89
C THR A 88 -17.86 4.56 2.38
N ARG A 89 -16.81 3.74 2.36
CA ARG A 89 -16.89 2.30 2.18
C ARG A 89 -17.27 1.65 3.52
N GLY A 90 -18.07 0.59 3.49
CA GLY A 90 -18.50 -0.15 4.68
C GLY A 90 -19.09 -1.51 4.30
N PRO A 91 -19.70 -2.23 5.26
CA PRO A 91 -20.24 -3.57 5.04
C PRO A 91 -21.34 -3.60 3.96
N ASP A 92 -21.21 -4.51 2.99
CA ASP A 92 -22.19 -4.74 1.94
C ASP A 92 -22.40 -6.24 1.74
N LEU A 93 -23.60 -6.74 2.08
CA LEU A 93 -23.93 -8.17 1.98
C LEU A 93 -24.03 -8.66 0.53
N GLY A 94 -24.37 -7.77 -0.42
CA GLY A 94 -24.46 -8.12 -1.84
C GLY A 94 -23.07 -8.32 -2.43
N SER A 95 -22.19 -7.32 -2.26
CA SER A 95 -20.81 -7.40 -2.72
C SER A 95 -20.04 -8.52 -1.98
N SER A 96 -20.20 -8.62 -0.65
CA SER A 96 -19.56 -9.69 0.14
C SER A 96 -19.96 -11.10 -0.28
N LEU A 97 -21.24 -11.33 -0.62
CA LEU A 97 -21.69 -12.64 -1.11
C LEU A 97 -21.19 -12.91 -2.54
N GLY A 98 -21.13 -11.87 -3.38
CA GLY A 98 -20.53 -11.94 -4.72
C GLY A 98 -19.06 -12.33 -4.67
N PHE A 99 -18.26 -11.67 -3.83
CA PHE A 99 -16.85 -12.04 -3.61
C PHE A 99 -16.73 -13.46 -3.05
N ALA A 100 -17.47 -13.82 -2.00
CA ALA A 100 -17.40 -15.17 -1.41
C ALA A 100 -17.82 -16.30 -2.36
N THR A 101 -18.65 -16.00 -3.38
CA THR A 101 -19.01 -16.95 -4.44
C THR A 101 -17.88 -17.04 -5.48
N ALA A 102 -17.30 -15.90 -5.88
CA ALA A 102 -16.15 -15.85 -6.79
C ALA A 102 -14.96 -16.62 -6.22
N ASP A 103 -14.58 -16.39 -4.96
CA ASP A 103 -13.50 -17.13 -4.25
C ASP A 103 -13.74 -18.66 -4.25
N ALA A 104 -15.00 -19.10 -4.16
CA ALA A 104 -15.36 -20.52 -4.12
C ALA A 104 -15.36 -21.19 -5.51
N ASP A 105 -15.86 -20.50 -6.54
CA ASP A 105 -15.80 -20.94 -7.94
C ASP A 105 -14.34 -20.98 -8.44
N ALA A 106 -13.54 -20.00 -8.02
CA ALA A 106 -12.10 -19.87 -8.26
C ALA A 106 -11.32 -21.07 -7.69
N ALA A 107 -11.36 -21.29 -6.37
CA ALA A 107 -10.67 -22.40 -5.72
C ALA A 107 -11.10 -23.78 -6.26
N PHE A 108 -12.37 -23.92 -6.71
CA PHE A 108 -12.84 -25.13 -7.37
C PHE A 108 -12.24 -25.31 -8.77
N GLU A 109 -12.05 -24.23 -9.56
CA GLU A 109 -11.36 -24.30 -10.85
C GLU A 109 -9.89 -24.68 -10.68
N THR A 110 -9.14 -24.08 -9.73
CA THR A 110 -7.74 -24.50 -9.45
C THR A 110 -7.67 -25.94 -8.98
N ALA A 111 -8.53 -26.38 -8.06
CA ALA A 111 -8.59 -27.78 -7.64
C ALA A 111 -8.83 -28.72 -8.83
N ALA A 112 -9.76 -28.38 -9.74
CA ALA A 112 -10.04 -29.17 -10.95
C ALA A 112 -8.90 -29.14 -11.99
N VAL A 113 -8.11 -28.05 -12.04
CA VAL A 113 -6.91 -27.95 -12.88
C VAL A 113 -5.81 -28.89 -12.39
N VAL A 114 -5.50 -28.85 -11.08
CA VAL A 114 -4.53 -29.73 -10.42
C VAL A 114 -4.93 -31.19 -10.55
N ASP A 115 -6.17 -31.53 -10.16
CA ASP A 115 -6.75 -32.88 -10.19
C ASP A 115 -6.60 -33.57 -11.56
N ARG A 116 -6.69 -32.79 -12.64
CA ARG A 116 -6.52 -33.25 -14.03
C ARG A 116 -5.04 -33.38 -14.45
N ILE A 117 -4.16 -32.46 -14.03
CA ILE A 117 -2.71 -32.55 -14.33
C ILE A 117 -2.08 -33.75 -13.60
N GLU A 118 -2.48 -34.01 -12.35
CA GLU A 118 -2.06 -35.19 -11.60
C GLU A 118 -2.47 -36.50 -12.27
N ARG A 119 -3.67 -36.56 -12.86
CA ARG A 119 -4.22 -37.74 -13.55
C ARG A 119 -3.60 -38.04 -14.91
N ALA A 120 -2.95 -37.06 -15.55
CA ALA A 120 -2.29 -37.26 -16.83
C ALA A 120 -1.12 -38.24 -16.70
N GLU A 121 -0.84 -39.02 -17.75
CA GLU A 121 0.28 -39.95 -17.77
C GLU A 121 1.62 -39.20 -17.61
N ALA A 122 2.52 -39.79 -16.82
CA ALA A 122 3.79 -39.16 -16.45
C ALA A 122 4.68 -38.89 -17.68
N GLY A 123 5.36 -37.76 -17.67
CA GLY A 123 6.11 -37.26 -18.82
C GLY A 123 5.23 -36.44 -19.76
N VAL A 124 5.22 -36.78 -21.06
CA VAL A 124 4.78 -35.88 -22.14
C VAL A 124 3.32 -35.43 -22.02
N GLU A 125 2.38 -36.25 -21.54
CA GLU A 125 0.99 -35.80 -21.38
C GLU A 125 0.87 -34.74 -20.27
N ARG A 126 1.44 -35.01 -19.08
CA ARG A 126 1.46 -34.03 -17.97
C ARG A 126 2.13 -32.71 -18.36
N GLN A 127 3.26 -32.77 -19.08
CA GLN A 127 3.94 -31.59 -19.62
C GLN A 127 3.04 -30.77 -20.56
N GLN A 128 2.24 -31.44 -21.42
CA GLN A 128 1.29 -30.76 -22.29
C GLN A 128 0.12 -30.13 -21.52
N GLN A 129 -0.38 -30.77 -20.45
CA GLN A 129 -1.44 -30.20 -19.61
C GLN A 129 -0.95 -28.94 -18.85
N ILE A 130 0.27 -28.98 -18.29
CA ILE A 130 0.92 -27.82 -17.64
C ILE A 130 1.03 -26.65 -18.62
N LEU A 131 1.61 -26.87 -19.80
CA LEU A 131 1.77 -25.82 -20.82
C LEU A 131 0.42 -25.30 -21.35
N ALA A 132 -0.62 -26.14 -21.42
CA ALA A 132 -1.95 -25.74 -21.87
C ALA A 132 -2.68 -24.83 -20.86
N GLU A 133 -2.45 -25.01 -19.56
CA GLU A 133 -3.04 -24.17 -18.50
C GLU A 133 -2.24 -22.90 -18.25
N LEU A 134 -0.90 -22.93 -18.35
CA LEU A 134 -0.09 -21.71 -18.43
C LEU A 134 -0.58 -20.83 -19.60
N ASN A 135 -0.75 -21.42 -20.79
CA ASN A 135 -1.38 -20.77 -21.95
C ASN A 135 -2.84 -20.35 -21.73
N ARG A 136 -3.51 -20.76 -20.64
CA ARG A 136 -4.87 -20.30 -20.27
C ARG A 136 -4.80 -19.09 -19.35
N VAL A 137 -3.92 -19.12 -18.35
CA VAL A 137 -3.71 -17.99 -17.43
C VAL A 137 -3.22 -16.76 -18.21
N GLU A 138 -2.27 -16.92 -19.14
CA GLU A 138 -1.81 -15.84 -20.05
C GLU A 138 -2.98 -15.14 -20.76
N ARG A 139 -3.91 -15.91 -21.33
CA ARG A 139 -5.09 -15.36 -22.04
C ARG A 139 -6.14 -14.78 -21.07
N ALA A 140 -6.17 -15.25 -19.83
CA ALA A 140 -7.08 -14.77 -18.81
C ALA A 140 -6.59 -13.44 -18.20
N GLU A 141 -5.28 -13.27 -18.01
CA GLU A 141 -4.62 -12.01 -17.64
C GLU A 141 -4.86 -10.92 -18.71
N VAL A 142 -4.78 -11.26 -20.00
CA VAL A 142 -5.17 -10.34 -21.10
C VAL A 142 -6.63 -9.88 -21.00
N ALA A 143 -7.55 -10.78 -20.63
CA ALA A 143 -8.96 -10.43 -20.40
C ALA A 143 -9.15 -9.62 -19.09
N LEU A 144 -8.30 -9.84 -18.09
CA LEU A 144 -8.29 -9.12 -16.81
C LEU A 144 -7.89 -7.65 -17.00
N ASN A 145 -6.82 -7.40 -17.77
CA ASN A 145 -6.44 -6.05 -18.19
C ASN A 145 -7.59 -5.33 -18.88
N SER A 146 -8.20 -5.97 -19.90
CA SER A 146 -9.31 -5.37 -20.66
C SER A 146 -10.50 -5.01 -19.78
N ARG A 147 -10.81 -5.84 -18.77
CA ARG A 147 -11.87 -5.59 -17.79
C ARG A 147 -11.54 -4.39 -16.90
N GLN A 148 -10.31 -4.31 -16.40
CA GLN A 148 -9.84 -3.19 -15.58
C GLN A 148 -9.86 -1.86 -16.34
N THR A 149 -9.27 -1.80 -17.54
CA THR A 149 -9.24 -0.57 -18.37
C THR A 149 -10.64 -0.13 -18.80
N ALA A 150 -11.55 -1.08 -19.04
CA ALA A 150 -12.96 -0.77 -19.28
C ALA A 150 -13.63 -0.16 -18.04
N ALA A 151 -13.39 -0.69 -16.84
CA ALA A 151 -13.93 -0.14 -15.59
C ALA A 151 -13.42 1.28 -15.31
N PHE A 152 -12.11 1.56 -15.51
CA PHE A 152 -11.56 2.92 -15.41
C PHE A 152 -12.29 3.90 -16.36
N SER A 153 -12.47 3.48 -17.62
CA SER A 153 -13.08 4.30 -18.66
C SER A 153 -14.57 4.56 -18.41
N ALA A 154 -15.32 3.53 -18.01
CA ALA A 154 -16.73 3.63 -17.65
C ALA A 154 -16.94 4.52 -16.42
N HIS A 155 -16.07 4.44 -15.42
CA HIS A 155 -16.15 5.31 -14.25
C HIS A 155 -15.85 6.77 -14.61
N ALA A 156 -14.78 7.02 -15.38
CA ALA A 156 -14.43 8.36 -15.85
C ALA A 156 -15.55 8.99 -16.70
N ALA A 157 -16.24 8.20 -17.52
CA ALA A 157 -17.41 8.62 -18.31
C ALA A 157 -18.72 8.78 -17.50
N GLY A 158 -18.74 8.40 -16.21
CA GLY A 158 -19.93 8.46 -15.37
C GLY A 158 -20.94 7.32 -15.58
N GLU A 159 -20.56 6.26 -16.30
CA GLU A 159 -21.42 5.10 -16.60
C GLU A 159 -21.57 4.15 -15.40
N ILE A 160 -20.60 4.13 -14.48
CA ILE A 160 -20.64 3.38 -13.22
C ILE A 160 -20.30 4.27 -12.03
N SER A 161 -20.83 3.93 -10.85
CA SER A 161 -20.53 4.61 -9.58
C SER A 161 -19.19 4.19 -8.97
N ASP A 162 -18.72 4.98 -8.02
CA ASP A 162 -17.47 4.82 -7.27
C ASP A 162 -17.41 3.46 -6.56
N ARG A 163 -18.58 2.99 -6.06
CA ARG A 163 -18.73 1.67 -5.45
C ARG A 163 -18.61 0.56 -6.48
N GLU A 164 -19.21 0.72 -7.66
CA GLU A 164 -19.16 -0.27 -8.73
C GLU A 164 -17.77 -0.38 -9.35
N LEU A 165 -17.05 0.74 -9.51
CA LEU A 165 -15.63 0.73 -9.88
C LEU A 165 -14.82 -0.04 -8.84
N VAL A 166 -14.83 0.38 -7.57
CA VAL A 166 -14.03 -0.26 -6.51
C VAL A 166 -14.39 -1.75 -6.37
N ASP A 167 -15.66 -2.13 -6.48
CA ASP A 167 -16.07 -3.54 -6.50
C ASP A 167 -15.50 -4.32 -7.68
N GLU A 168 -15.48 -3.74 -8.89
CA GLU A 168 -14.91 -4.41 -10.06
C GLU A 168 -13.38 -4.52 -9.95
N LEU A 169 -12.70 -3.51 -9.41
CA LEU A 169 -11.27 -3.55 -9.12
C LEU A 169 -10.89 -4.55 -8.03
N VAL A 170 -11.80 -4.81 -7.07
CA VAL A 170 -11.68 -5.88 -6.09
C VAL A 170 -11.92 -7.26 -6.71
N ARG A 171 -12.88 -7.42 -7.62
CA ARG A 171 -13.05 -8.68 -8.41
C ARG A 171 -11.83 -8.96 -9.27
N VAL A 172 -11.24 -7.92 -9.87
CA VAL A 172 -10.01 -8.00 -10.65
C VAL A 172 -8.85 -8.50 -9.78
N ALA A 173 -8.60 -7.88 -8.62
CA ALA A 173 -7.56 -8.31 -7.68
C ALA A 173 -7.77 -9.74 -7.14
N ALA A 174 -9.01 -10.13 -6.84
CA ALA A 174 -9.34 -11.49 -6.43
C ALA A 174 -9.08 -12.53 -7.54
N THR A 175 -9.40 -12.18 -8.80
CA THR A 175 -9.12 -13.03 -9.96
C THR A 175 -7.61 -13.12 -10.25
N ALA A 176 -6.84 -12.06 -9.97
CA ALA A 176 -5.39 -12.07 -10.10
C ALA A 176 -4.73 -13.04 -9.10
N ARG A 177 -5.08 -12.95 -7.80
CA ARG A 177 -4.55 -13.84 -6.75
C ARG A 177 -4.89 -15.31 -6.99
N GLU A 178 -6.12 -15.62 -7.41
CA GLU A 178 -6.50 -16.98 -7.83
C GLU A 178 -5.60 -17.50 -8.97
N TYR A 179 -5.21 -16.64 -9.92
CA TYR A 179 -4.31 -17.03 -11.00
C TYR A 179 -2.86 -17.18 -10.52
N ASP A 180 -2.41 -16.38 -9.55
CA ASP A 180 -1.08 -16.49 -8.93
C ASP A 180 -0.95 -17.82 -8.13
N GLU A 181 -1.94 -18.10 -7.26
CA GLU A 181 -2.06 -19.38 -6.52
C GLU A 181 -2.15 -20.59 -7.47
N ARG A 182 -2.76 -20.43 -8.64
CA ARG A 182 -2.80 -21.46 -9.69
C ARG A 182 -1.46 -21.65 -10.38
N LEU A 183 -0.67 -20.61 -10.56
CA LEU A 183 0.67 -20.70 -11.14
C LEU A 183 1.63 -21.38 -10.15
N ASP A 184 1.58 -21.06 -8.86
CA ASP A 184 2.30 -21.80 -7.80
C ASP A 184 1.97 -23.30 -7.82
N ALA A 185 0.68 -23.64 -7.93
CA ALA A 185 0.25 -25.03 -8.02
C ALA A 185 0.74 -25.72 -9.32
N ILE A 186 0.82 -24.99 -10.44
CA ILE A 186 1.37 -25.48 -11.71
C ILE A 186 2.89 -25.63 -11.67
N ASP A 187 3.59 -24.75 -10.95
CA ASP A 187 5.03 -24.78 -10.74
C ASP A 187 5.47 -26.02 -9.95
N ALA A 188 4.83 -26.29 -8.80
CA ALA A 188 5.07 -27.51 -8.03
C ALA A 188 4.76 -28.81 -8.81
N LEU A 189 3.80 -28.75 -9.74
CA LEU A 189 3.50 -29.85 -10.68
C LEU A 189 4.55 -29.97 -11.81
N ALA A 190 5.22 -28.87 -12.17
CA ALA A 190 6.33 -28.85 -13.11
C ALA A 190 7.61 -29.41 -12.49
N GLU A 191 7.99 -28.96 -11.28
CA GLU A 191 9.13 -29.49 -10.51
C GLU A 191 9.02 -31.01 -10.27
N SER A 192 7.82 -31.50 -9.97
CA SER A 192 7.55 -32.93 -9.72
C SER A 192 7.43 -33.79 -10.97
N THR A 193 7.65 -33.22 -12.18
CA THR A 193 7.55 -33.94 -13.45
C THR A 193 8.93 -34.27 -14.03
N ASP A 194 9.30 -35.56 -14.04
CA ASP A 194 10.58 -36.07 -14.56
C ASP A 194 10.95 -35.47 -15.93
N GLY A 195 12.14 -34.85 -16.00
CA GLY A 195 12.68 -34.28 -17.23
C GLY A 195 11.96 -33.01 -17.73
N PHE A 196 11.14 -32.39 -16.88
CA PHE A 196 10.55 -31.07 -17.11
C PHE A 196 11.14 -30.05 -16.12
N SER A 197 10.89 -28.76 -16.40
CA SER A 197 11.21 -27.65 -15.52
C SER A 197 10.28 -26.49 -15.87
N SER A 198 9.98 -25.64 -14.89
CA SER A 198 9.08 -24.51 -15.06
C SER A 198 9.57 -23.55 -16.16
N PRO A 199 8.71 -23.16 -17.12
CA PRO A 199 9.08 -22.14 -18.10
C PRO A 199 9.17 -20.78 -17.42
N GLY A 200 10.26 -20.02 -17.58
CA GLY A 200 10.44 -18.71 -16.91
C GLY A 200 9.33 -17.67 -17.16
N ARG A 201 8.56 -17.83 -18.25
CA ARG A 201 7.31 -17.08 -18.49
C ARG A 201 6.19 -17.34 -17.45
N LEU A 202 6.37 -18.31 -16.55
CA LEU A 202 5.53 -18.50 -15.37
C LEU A 202 5.84 -17.40 -14.35
N ASP A 203 7.11 -17.23 -14.01
CA ASP A 203 7.63 -16.16 -13.13
C ASP A 203 7.24 -14.77 -13.67
N GLU A 204 7.44 -14.54 -14.98
CA GLU A 204 7.03 -13.31 -15.68
C GLU A 204 5.52 -13.03 -15.52
N LEU A 205 4.69 -14.09 -15.57
CA LEU A 205 3.24 -13.98 -15.48
C LEU A 205 2.75 -13.78 -14.03
N GLN A 206 3.40 -14.39 -13.04
CA GLN A 206 3.13 -14.11 -11.62
C GLN A 206 3.39 -12.63 -11.30
N VAL A 207 4.55 -12.11 -11.72
CA VAL A 207 4.91 -10.70 -11.55
C VAL A 207 3.92 -9.78 -12.29
N ALA A 208 3.46 -10.18 -13.48
CA ALA A 208 2.45 -9.46 -14.23
C ALA A 208 1.02 -9.54 -13.64
N LEU A 209 0.70 -10.51 -12.78
CA LEU A 209 -0.58 -10.60 -12.06
C LEU A 209 -0.62 -9.68 -10.84
N GLN A 210 0.50 -9.51 -10.14
CA GLN A 210 0.59 -8.68 -8.93
C GLN A 210 0.31 -7.19 -9.17
N VAL A 211 0.32 -6.72 -10.42
CA VAL A 211 -0.04 -5.34 -10.81
C VAL A 211 -1.52 -5.00 -10.58
N TYR A 212 -2.38 -6.03 -10.50
CA TYR A 212 -3.83 -5.90 -10.32
C TYR A 212 -4.25 -5.82 -8.85
N GLU A 213 -3.34 -6.11 -7.93
CA GLU A 213 -3.55 -6.10 -6.48
C GLU A 213 -3.14 -4.78 -5.85
N GLY A 214 -3.77 -4.43 -4.72
CA GLY A 214 -3.45 -3.19 -4.03
C GLY A 214 -4.08 -3.08 -2.62
N PRO A 215 -3.44 -2.33 -1.71
CA PRO A 215 -3.80 -2.25 -0.30
C PRO A 215 -5.14 -1.57 0.00
N VAL A 216 -5.57 -0.60 -0.81
CA VAL A 216 -6.89 0.05 -0.74
C VAL A 216 -7.98 -0.87 -1.32
N ARG A 217 -7.72 -1.66 -2.37
CA ARG A 217 -8.64 -2.71 -2.86
C ARG A 217 -8.84 -3.76 -1.76
N ASP A 218 -7.76 -4.22 -1.15
CA ASP A 218 -7.79 -5.17 -0.03
C ASP A 218 -8.59 -4.60 1.16
N ARG A 219 -8.35 -3.33 1.52
CA ARG A 219 -9.12 -2.64 2.57
C ARG A 219 -10.60 -2.45 2.20
N ALA A 220 -10.93 -2.26 0.93
CA ALA A 220 -12.30 -2.13 0.42
C ALA A 220 -13.04 -3.48 0.35
N LEU A 221 -12.32 -4.58 0.15
CA LEU A 221 -12.82 -5.96 0.27
C LEU A 221 -13.11 -6.29 1.74
N ALA A 222 -12.17 -6.02 2.65
CA ALA A 222 -12.34 -6.22 4.09
C ALA A 222 -13.51 -5.39 4.65
N ALA A 223 -13.64 -4.12 4.23
CA ALA A 223 -14.75 -3.26 4.61
C ALA A 223 -16.11 -3.83 4.16
N ALA A 224 -16.23 -4.26 2.89
CA ALA A 224 -17.46 -4.86 2.37
C ALA A 224 -17.83 -6.17 3.08
N ARG A 225 -16.83 -6.99 3.44
CA ARG A 225 -17.00 -8.21 4.25
C ARG A 225 -17.33 -7.94 5.72
N GLY A 226 -17.32 -6.67 6.17
CA GLY A 226 -17.50 -6.29 7.57
C GLY A 226 -16.37 -6.76 8.49
N GLN A 227 -15.19 -7.01 7.92
CA GLN A 227 -13.99 -7.45 8.63
C GLN A 227 -13.18 -6.26 9.21
N SER A 228 -13.55 -5.04 8.83
CA SER A 228 -12.92 -3.79 9.28
C SER A 228 -13.93 -2.63 9.27
N SER A 229 -13.64 -1.59 10.05
CA SER A 229 -14.52 -0.42 10.19
C SER A 229 -14.77 0.31 8.87
N PRO A 230 -15.93 0.97 8.69
CA PRO A 230 -16.17 1.86 7.56
C PRO A 230 -15.09 2.95 7.46
N ASN A 231 -14.70 3.33 6.25
CA ASN A 231 -13.60 4.24 5.98
C ASN A 231 -13.87 5.12 4.75
N GLU A 232 -13.33 6.34 4.72
CA GLU A 232 -13.36 7.22 3.55
C GLU A 232 -12.44 6.65 2.46
N LEU A 233 -12.98 6.42 1.27
CA LEU A 233 -12.22 6.15 0.05
C LEU A 233 -12.28 7.37 -0.86
N TYR A 234 -11.12 7.92 -1.20
CA TYR A 234 -10.95 8.81 -2.35
C TYR A 234 -10.82 7.97 -3.61
N VAL A 235 -11.50 8.38 -4.67
CA VAL A 235 -11.47 7.75 -5.99
C VAL A 235 -11.28 8.84 -7.04
N ALA A 236 -10.25 8.70 -7.88
CA ALA A 236 -10.12 9.50 -9.10
C ALA A 236 -9.83 8.59 -10.30
N SER A 237 -10.37 8.94 -11.47
CA SER A 237 -10.19 8.16 -12.70
C SER A 237 -10.21 9.02 -13.94
N SER A 238 -9.35 8.69 -14.91
CA SER A 238 -9.40 9.19 -16.28
C SER A 238 -9.52 8.02 -17.25
N GLN A 239 -9.60 8.31 -18.56
CA GLN A 239 -9.32 7.30 -19.57
C GLN A 239 -7.92 6.71 -19.31
N GLY A 240 -7.84 5.39 -19.09
CA GLY A 240 -6.58 4.69 -18.85
C GLY A 240 -5.95 4.81 -17.45
N ALA A 241 -6.58 5.46 -16.46
CA ALA A 241 -5.97 5.57 -15.14
C ALA A 241 -6.97 5.55 -13.97
N VAL A 242 -6.51 5.06 -12.82
CA VAL A 242 -7.19 5.19 -11.52
C VAL A 242 -6.20 5.60 -10.43
N VAL A 243 -6.70 6.36 -9.47
CA VAL A 243 -6.10 6.65 -8.17
C VAL A 243 -7.10 6.26 -7.10
N LEU A 244 -6.66 5.49 -6.11
CA LEU A 244 -7.43 5.17 -4.90
C LEU A 244 -6.63 5.61 -3.68
N ALA A 245 -7.28 6.19 -2.66
CA ALA A 245 -6.62 6.49 -1.40
C ALA A 245 -7.56 6.34 -0.20
N THR A 246 -7.00 6.05 0.97
CA THR A 246 -7.71 5.97 2.24
C THR A 246 -6.82 6.30 3.43
N VAL A 247 -7.45 6.64 4.56
CA VAL A 247 -6.80 6.68 5.88
C VAL A 247 -7.32 5.48 6.68
N VAL A 248 -6.42 4.72 7.28
CA VAL A 248 -6.72 3.49 8.03
C VAL A 248 -5.71 3.30 9.14
N ASP A 249 -6.19 3.09 10.38
CA ASP A 249 -5.40 2.63 11.54
C ASP A 249 -4.11 3.41 11.87
N GLY A 250 -4.01 4.67 11.40
CA GLY A 250 -2.85 5.56 11.56
C GLY A 250 -2.01 5.75 10.28
N GLU A 251 -2.27 5.00 9.22
CA GLU A 251 -1.59 5.10 7.92
C GLU A 251 -2.41 5.89 6.89
N TYR A 252 -1.72 6.66 6.05
CA TYR A 252 -2.18 7.05 4.72
C TYR A 252 -1.83 5.94 3.74
N VAL A 253 -2.82 5.46 2.97
CA VAL A 253 -2.64 4.34 2.04
C VAL A 253 -3.18 4.70 0.66
N ARG A 254 -2.36 4.53 -0.39
CA ARG A 254 -2.65 4.96 -1.76
C ARG A 254 -2.31 3.88 -2.79
N GLU A 255 -3.07 3.88 -3.89
CA GLU A 255 -2.78 3.15 -5.12
C GLU A 255 -2.94 4.05 -6.35
N VAL A 256 -2.17 3.76 -7.38
CA VAL A 256 -2.30 4.38 -8.69
C VAL A 256 -2.01 3.37 -9.79
N PHE A 257 -2.77 3.42 -10.89
CA PHE A 257 -2.53 2.63 -12.10
C PHE A 257 -2.61 3.55 -13.33
N ARG A 258 -1.62 3.46 -14.24
CA ARG A 258 -1.48 4.26 -15.47
C ARG A 258 -1.25 3.35 -16.68
N THR A 259 -2.32 3.02 -17.43
CA THR A 259 -2.20 2.12 -18.61
C THR A 259 -1.40 2.73 -19.75
N ASP A 260 -1.34 4.06 -19.81
CA ASP A 260 -0.51 4.83 -20.76
C ASP A 260 1.00 4.62 -20.55
N ARG A 261 1.41 4.21 -19.34
CA ARG A 261 2.80 3.87 -19.01
C ARG A 261 3.13 2.38 -19.09
N TRP A 262 2.18 1.51 -19.47
CA TRP A 262 2.40 0.06 -19.51
C TRP A 262 2.38 -0.49 -20.94
N ASP A 263 3.56 -0.70 -21.53
CA ASP A 263 3.66 -1.51 -22.75
C ASP A 263 3.80 -2.99 -22.37
N ARG A 264 2.67 -3.69 -22.44
CA ARG A 264 2.54 -5.14 -22.23
C ARG A 264 3.16 -5.98 -23.36
N GLY A 265 3.51 -5.37 -24.48
CA GLY A 265 4.30 -5.98 -25.56
C GLY A 265 5.79 -5.61 -25.50
N GLY A 266 6.21 -4.92 -24.44
CA GLY A 266 7.56 -4.42 -24.23
C GLY A 266 8.62 -5.52 -24.07
N GLY A 267 9.88 -5.11 -24.19
CA GLY A 267 11.03 -5.97 -23.91
C GLY A 267 11.28 -6.16 -22.41
N ASP A 268 12.22 -7.05 -22.11
CA ASP A 268 12.67 -7.32 -20.73
C ASP A 268 13.45 -6.13 -20.16
N ILE A 269 13.28 -5.86 -18.86
CA ILE A 269 14.03 -4.83 -18.13
C ILE A 269 14.75 -5.43 -16.93
N SER A 270 16.02 -5.07 -16.73
CA SER A 270 16.84 -5.55 -15.62
C SER A 270 16.46 -4.87 -14.30
N ASN A 271 16.75 -5.56 -13.18
CA ASN A 271 16.57 -5.02 -11.83
C ASN A 271 17.29 -3.66 -11.69
N ASP A 272 18.56 -3.58 -12.08
CA ASP A 272 19.36 -2.35 -12.04
C ASP A 272 18.69 -1.18 -12.79
N ALA A 273 18.17 -1.41 -14.00
CA ALA A 273 17.50 -0.38 -14.79
C ALA A 273 16.14 0.03 -14.18
N ALA A 274 15.38 -0.93 -13.65
CA ALA A 274 14.12 -0.62 -12.97
C ALA A 274 14.33 0.12 -11.63
N ILE A 275 15.45 -0.12 -10.94
CA ILE A 275 15.90 0.70 -9.82
C ILE A 275 16.22 2.11 -10.32
N GLU A 276 17.10 2.28 -11.32
CA GLU A 276 17.49 3.59 -11.85
C GLU A 276 16.27 4.45 -12.27
N MET A 277 15.26 3.85 -12.92
CA MET A 277 14.03 4.55 -13.29
C MET A 277 13.15 4.91 -12.07
N THR A 278 13.13 4.09 -11.02
CA THR A 278 12.39 4.39 -9.78
C THR A 278 13.10 5.45 -8.94
N GLU A 279 14.44 5.43 -8.87
CA GLU A 279 15.23 6.47 -8.21
C GLU A 279 15.12 7.83 -8.94
N ALA A 280 15.07 7.82 -10.28
CA ALA A 280 14.84 9.02 -11.07
C ALA A 280 13.44 9.62 -10.85
N ALA A 281 12.41 8.77 -10.72
CA ALA A 281 11.03 9.19 -10.51
C ALA A 281 10.72 9.67 -9.08
N TYR A 282 11.33 9.05 -8.06
CA TYR A 282 11.09 9.30 -6.62
C TYR A 282 12.41 9.52 -5.83
N PRO A 283 13.27 10.50 -6.23
CA PRO A 283 14.61 10.66 -5.65
C PRO A 283 14.58 10.98 -4.15
N GLU A 284 13.50 11.60 -3.65
CA GLU A 284 13.33 11.94 -2.24
C GLU A 284 13.05 10.71 -1.36
N THR A 285 12.39 9.70 -1.93
CA THR A 285 12.10 8.43 -1.24
C THR A 285 13.29 7.47 -1.34
N ALA A 286 13.95 7.39 -2.50
CA ALA A 286 15.19 6.64 -2.68
C ALA A 286 16.33 7.13 -1.76
N ALA A 287 16.36 8.43 -1.44
CA ALA A 287 17.31 9.00 -0.48
C ALA A 287 17.13 8.51 0.98
N LEU A 288 16.01 7.84 1.32
CA LEU A 288 15.78 7.25 2.64
C LEU A 288 16.28 5.80 2.74
N ARG A 289 16.12 5.01 1.67
CA ARG A 289 16.55 3.61 1.65
C ARG A 289 16.89 3.12 0.24
N GLU A 290 17.91 2.28 0.16
CA GLU A 290 18.27 1.47 -1.01
C GLU A 290 17.04 0.66 -1.50
N PRO A 291 16.65 0.75 -2.78
CA PRO A 291 15.52 0.02 -3.33
C PRO A 291 15.79 -1.49 -3.48
N ASP A 292 14.81 -2.33 -3.10
CA ASP A 292 14.80 -3.76 -3.42
C ASP A 292 14.05 -4.00 -4.74
N ALA A 293 14.53 -4.94 -5.55
CA ALA A 293 14.02 -5.20 -6.89
C ALA A 293 13.70 -6.68 -7.11
N PHE A 294 12.44 -6.96 -7.43
CA PHE A 294 11.93 -8.31 -7.69
C PHE A 294 11.06 -8.32 -8.94
N GLY A 295 11.36 -9.17 -9.92
CA GLY A 295 10.54 -9.26 -11.14
C GLY A 295 11.18 -10.12 -12.21
N ALA A 296 10.47 -10.25 -13.34
CA ALA A 296 10.87 -11.07 -14.47
C ALA A 296 10.26 -10.52 -15.77
N GLY A 297 11.01 -10.60 -16.86
CA GLY A 297 10.59 -10.14 -18.18
C GLY A 297 10.30 -8.64 -18.24
N SER A 298 9.13 -8.27 -18.77
CA SER A 298 8.75 -6.88 -19.06
C SER A 298 8.12 -6.11 -17.89
N VAL A 299 8.07 -6.68 -16.69
CA VAL A 299 7.59 -6.01 -15.46
C VAL A 299 8.56 -6.26 -14.30
N GLN A 300 8.95 -5.19 -13.62
CA GLN A 300 9.79 -5.23 -12.42
C GLN A 300 9.09 -4.52 -11.25
N ARG A 301 9.01 -5.17 -10.09
CA ARG A 301 8.41 -4.63 -8.86
C ARG A 301 9.51 -4.11 -7.94
N ILE A 302 9.57 -2.80 -7.74
CA ILE A 302 10.57 -2.14 -6.88
C ILE A 302 9.91 -1.78 -5.54
N THR A 303 10.62 -1.98 -4.42
CA THR A 303 10.11 -1.68 -3.07
C THR A 303 11.14 -0.91 -2.26
N ILE A 304 10.74 0.23 -1.70
CA ILE A 304 11.55 1.10 -0.85
C ILE A 304 10.88 1.21 0.53
N PRO A 305 11.29 0.38 1.52
CA PRO A 305 10.79 0.47 2.89
C PRO A 305 11.62 1.49 3.70
N HIS A 306 10.97 2.55 4.18
CA HIS A 306 11.61 3.68 4.87
C HIS A 306 11.07 3.86 6.31
N GLU A 307 11.68 4.76 7.08
CA GLU A 307 11.42 4.97 8.52
C GLU A 307 9.99 5.44 8.86
N VAL A 308 9.21 5.82 7.84
CA VAL A 308 7.88 6.44 7.94
C VAL A 308 6.85 5.78 7.00
N GLY A 309 7.14 4.58 6.46
CA GLY A 309 6.26 3.90 5.52
C GLY A 309 6.94 3.02 4.47
N THR A 310 6.31 2.88 3.30
CA THR A 310 6.84 2.11 2.17
C THR A 310 6.27 2.61 0.84
N LEU A 311 7.14 2.80 -0.15
CA LEU A 311 6.80 2.92 -1.57
C LEU A 311 7.02 1.57 -2.26
N ARG A 312 6.03 1.09 -3.03
CA ARG A 312 6.13 -0.08 -3.91
C ARG A 312 5.64 0.28 -5.30
N THR A 313 6.53 0.27 -6.28
CA THR A 313 6.23 0.60 -7.69
C THR A 313 6.31 -0.64 -8.58
N PHE A 314 5.71 -0.55 -9.77
CA PHE A 314 6.00 -1.46 -10.88
C PHE A 314 6.46 -0.66 -12.10
N VAL A 315 7.59 -1.07 -12.68
CA VAL A 315 8.22 -0.48 -13.87
C VAL A 315 7.94 -1.37 -15.09
N SER A 316 7.59 -0.75 -16.22
CA SER A 316 7.32 -1.42 -17.49
C SER A 316 8.53 -1.38 -18.41
N GLY A 317 8.98 -2.55 -18.90
CA GLY A 317 10.18 -2.67 -19.72
C GLY A 317 10.07 -2.16 -21.16
N GLY A 318 8.86 -1.95 -21.69
CA GLY A 318 8.65 -1.33 -23.00
C GLY A 318 8.58 0.20 -22.98
N THR A 319 8.40 0.81 -21.80
CA THR A 319 8.25 2.27 -21.62
C THR A 319 9.28 2.89 -20.69
N GLU A 320 10.04 2.05 -19.96
CA GLU A 320 11.01 2.41 -18.92
C GLU A 320 10.43 3.32 -17.83
N GLN A 321 9.14 3.17 -17.53
CA GLN A 321 8.37 4.05 -16.65
C GLN A 321 7.59 3.30 -15.56
N VAL A 322 7.34 4.00 -14.44
CA VAL A 322 6.49 3.51 -13.35
C VAL A 322 5.02 3.64 -13.73
N PHE A 323 4.32 2.50 -13.82
CA PHE A 323 2.91 2.43 -14.25
C PHE A 323 1.93 2.02 -13.14
N VAL A 324 2.44 1.43 -12.05
CA VAL A 324 1.68 1.21 -10.81
C VAL A 324 2.47 1.76 -9.63
N GLU A 325 1.77 2.45 -8.73
CA GLU A 325 2.29 2.92 -7.45
C GLU A 325 1.41 2.39 -6.31
N HIS A 326 2.06 1.96 -5.23
CA HIS A 326 1.46 1.70 -3.94
C HIS A 326 2.26 2.44 -2.86
N GLN A 327 1.61 3.32 -2.09
CA GLN A 327 2.23 4.01 -0.96
C GLN A 327 1.52 3.66 0.35
N ARG A 328 2.30 3.49 1.41
CA ARG A 328 1.85 3.57 2.80
C ARG A 328 2.75 4.56 3.53
N ILE A 329 2.18 5.47 4.33
CA ILE A 329 2.91 6.47 5.12
C ILE A 329 2.26 6.63 6.49
N ASP A 330 3.04 6.57 7.57
CA ASP A 330 2.57 6.84 8.94
C ASP A 330 2.11 8.29 9.10
N LEU A 331 0.86 8.54 9.50
CA LEU A 331 0.29 9.90 9.59
C LEU A 331 0.87 10.74 10.74
N SER A 332 1.57 10.12 11.67
CA SER A 332 2.36 10.79 12.72
C SER A 332 3.75 11.24 12.24
N ALA A 333 4.14 10.85 11.02
CA ALA A 333 5.39 11.24 10.36
C ALA A 333 5.19 11.68 8.89
N PHE A 334 3.94 11.86 8.46
CA PHE A 334 3.59 12.55 7.23
C PHE A 334 3.97 14.03 7.39
N LEU A 335 4.49 14.63 6.33
CA LEU A 335 5.12 15.95 6.39
C LEU A 335 4.10 17.09 6.32
N ASP A 336 4.26 18.06 7.22
CA ASP A 336 3.33 19.17 7.40
C ASP A 336 3.36 20.15 6.19
N SER A 337 2.17 20.49 5.71
CA SER A 337 1.91 21.47 4.64
C SER A 337 1.90 22.92 5.13
N GLU A 338 1.86 23.92 4.24
CA GLU A 338 1.46 25.28 4.62
C GLU A 338 -0.01 25.32 5.09
N PRO A 339 -0.28 25.61 6.39
CA PRO A 339 -1.60 25.42 6.98
C PRO A 339 -2.53 26.61 6.75
N VAL A 340 -3.83 26.36 6.81
CA VAL A 340 -4.88 27.38 6.91
C VAL A 340 -5.40 27.41 8.35
N THR A 341 -5.41 28.58 8.99
CA THR A 341 -5.83 28.73 10.40
C THR A 341 -7.00 29.68 10.57
N ALA A 342 -7.81 29.44 11.60
CA ALA A 342 -8.85 30.37 12.05
C ALA A 342 -9.09 30.23 13.56
N ALA A 343 -9.29 31.37 14.23
CA ALA A 343 -9.67 31.42 15.64
C ALA A 343 -11.06 32.05 15.81
N GLY A 344 -11.88 31.50 16.73
CA GLY A 344 -13.24 31.95 17.01
C GLY A 344 -13.94 31.06 18.04
N ASP A 345 -14.94 31.60 18.74
CA ASP A 345 -15.77 30.88 19.74
C ASP A 345 -15.00 30.11 20.85
N GLY A 346 -13.72 30.43 21.08
CA GLY A 346 -12.84 29.74 22.03
C GLY A 346 -12.01 28.59 21.43
N PHE A 347 -12.05 28.40 20.11
CA PHE A 347 -11.18 27.48 19.39
C PHE A 347 -10.16 28.21 18.52
N ASN A 348 -8.94 27.69 18.47
CA ASN A 348 -7.94 27.97 17.46
C ASN A 348 -7.77 26.69 16.62
N VAL A 349 -8.17 26.77 15.34
CA VAL A 349 -8.23 25.63 14.43
C VAL A 349 -7.15 25.76 13.36
N THR A 350 -6.38 24.70 13.17
CA THR A 350 -5.37 24.56 12.12
C THR A 350 -5.79 23.46 11.16
N VAL A 351 -5.73 23.72 9.84
CA VAL A 351 -5.96 22.73 8.78
C VAL A 351 -4.71 22.62 7.92
N GLU A 352 -4.05 21.48 8.01
CA GLU A 352 -2.92 21.10 7.16
C GLU A 352 -3.48 20.42 5.91
N ARG A 353 -3.23 21.03 4.76
CA ARG A 353 -3.86 20.73 3.47
C ARG A 353 -2.85 20.15 2.50
N THR A 354 -3.20 19.04 1.86
CA THR A 354 -2.32 18.40 0.86
C THR A 354 -3.00 18.37 -0.51
N TYR A 355 -2.33 17.70 -1.45
CA TYR A 355 -2.82 17.47 -2.80
C TYR A 355 -4.09 16.61 -2.84
N PRO A 356 -4.87 16.63 -3.94
CA PRO A 356 -6.09 15.84 -4.09
C PRO A 356 -5.89 14.34 -3.82
N GLY A 357 -6.64 13.81 -2.85
CA GLY A 357 -6.54 12.45 -2.36
C GLY A 357 -5.42 12.19 -1.36
N GLY A 358 -4.60 13.19 -1.01
CA GLY A 358 -3.67 13.16 0.12
C GLY A 358 -4.37 13.37 1.47
N PRO A 359 -3.67 13.19 2.61
CA PRO A 359 -4.26 13.37 3.94
C PRO A 359 -4.42 14.85 4.30
N VAL A 360 -5.47 15.18 5.05
CA VAL A 360 -5.72 16.50 5.65
C VAL A 360 -5.82 16.30 7.16
N THR A 361 -4.99 17.01 7.92
CA THR A 361 -5.07 17.05 9.38
C THR A 361 -5.85 18.29 9.80
N VAL A 362 -6.81 18.14 10.69
CA VAL A 362 -7.51 19.25 11.36
C VAL A 362 -7.21 19.15 12.85
N THR A 363 -6.55 20.17 13.39
CA THR A 363 -6.16 20.25 14.80
C THR A 363 -6.95 21.36 15.47
N VAL A 364 -7.62 21.06 16.59
CA VAL A 364 -8.47 21.97 17.35
C VAL A 364 -7.87 22.17 18.74
N LEU A 365 -7.41 23.40 19.02
CA LEU A 365 -6.89 23.82 20.31
C LEU A 365 -7.86 24.83 20.96
N ASP A 366 -7.82 24.96 22.28
CA ASP A 366 -8.48 26.04 23.01
C ASP A 366 -7.73 27.37 22.80
N ASP A 367 -8.45 28.45 22.48
CA ASP A 367 -7.86 29.77 22.15
C ASP A 367 -7.35 30.53 23.40
N GLU A 368 -7.79 30.17 24.61
CA GLU A 368 -7.31 30.76 25.87
C GLU A 368 -6.15 29.97 26.50
N THR A 369 -6.18 28.63 26.47
CA THR A 369 -5.13 27.79 27.10
C THR A 369 -4.09 27.24 26.14
N GLY A 370 -4.42 27.07 24.85
CA GLY A 370 -3.59 26.37 23.87
C GLY A 370 -3.55 24.85 24.04
N GLU A 371 -4.39 24.29 24.91
CA GLU A 371 -4.51 22.84 25.11
C GLU A 371 -5.41 22.21 24.03
N PRO A 372 -5.19 20.93 23.64
CA PRO A 372 -6.05 20.27 22.65
C PRO A 372 -7.48 20.04 23.14
N VAL A 373 -8.45 20.09 22.22
CA VAL A 373 -9.87 19.84 22.53
C VAL A 373 -10.35 18.52 21.90
N PRO A 374 -10.55 17.46 22.69
CA PRO A 374 -11.12 16.19 22.23
C PRO A 374 -12.63 16.26 22.03
N ASP A 375 -13.20 15.22 21.39
CA ASP A 375 -14.65 15.00 21.18
C ASP A 375 -15.39 16.08 20.35
N VAL A 376 -14.69 17.07 19.78
CA VAL A 376 -15.28 18.13 18.96
C VAL A 376 -15.66 17.58 17.58
N THR A 377 -16.89 17.83 17.12
CA THR A 377 -17.35 17.32 15.82
C THR A 377 -16.82 18.18 14.68
N VAL A 378 -16.25 17.55 13.65
CA VAL A 378 -15.74 18.25 12.47
C VAL A 378 -16.42 17.75 11.20
N THR A 379 -16.77 18.68 10.31
CA THR A 379 -17.43 18.40 9.03
C THR A 379 -16.68 19.06 7.86
N LYS A 380 -16.78 18.44 6.68
CA LYS A 380 -16.16 18.86 5.41
C LYS A 380 -17.25 19.03 4.36
N SER A 381 -17.26 20.16 3.65
CA SER A 381 -18.11 20.40 2.47
C SER A 381 -17.25 20.85 1.29
N VAL A 382 -17.52 20.32 0.10
CA VAL A 382 -16.78 20.63 -1.14
C VAL A 382 -17.67 21.48 -2.04
N GLY A 383 -17.19 22.64 -2.49
CA GLY A 383 -18.00 23.60 -3.25
C GLY A 383 -19.34 23.95 -2.56
N ASP A 384 -20.42 23.91 -3.35
CA ASP A 384 -21.81 24.09 -2.89
C ASP A 384 -22.46 22.80 -2.33
N GLY A 385 -21.69 21.73 -2.13
CA GLY A 385 -22.19 20.43 -1.64
C GLY A 385 -22.55 20.39 -0.16
N ASP A 386 -23.38 19.40 0.21
CA ASP A 386 -23.74 19.11 1.61
C ASP A 386 -22.49 18.85 2.47
N SER A 387 -22.53 19.29 3.74
CA SER A 387 -21.44 19.03 4.68
C SER A 387 -21.52 17.62 5.25
N GLN A 388 -20.41 16.89 5.20
CA GLN A 388 -20.29 15.51 5.69
C GLN A 388 -19.40 15.49 6.93
N THR A 389 -19.81 14.76 7.97
CA THR A 389 -18.97 14.55 9.17
C THR A 389 -17.73 13.73 8.80
N ILE A 390 -16.54 14.25 9.10
CA ILE A 390 -15.29 13.50 8.93
C ILE A 390 -14.93 12.71 10.20
N GLY A 391 -15.33 13.21 11.37
CA GLY A 391 -15.15 12.54 12.66
C GLY A 391 -15.35 13.48 13.83
N THR A 392 -14.91 13.03 15.00
CA THR A 392 -14.63 13.87 16.17
C THR A 392 -13.13 13.94 16.41
N THR A 393 -12.65 14.97 17.10
CA THR A 393 -11.25 15.07 17.52
C THR A 393 -10.87 14.05 18.59
N ASP A 394 -9.63 13.56 18.53
CA ASP A 394 -9.03 12.64 19.50
C ASP A 394 -8.41 13.36 20.72
N GLU A 395 -7.71 12.62 21.60
CA GLU A 395 -7.03 13.16 22.79
C GLU A 395 -5.92 14.18 22.47
N GLU A 396 -5.42 14.22 21.23
CA GLU A 396 -4.46 15.23 20.74
C GLU A 396 -5.16 16.41 20.05
N GLY A 397 -6.50 16.46 20.07
CA GLY A 397 -7.32 17.48 19.41
C GLY A 397 -7.36 17.32 17.89
N VAL A 398 -6.97 16.16 17.36
CA VAL A 398 -6.77 15.92 15.93
C VAL A 398 -7.92 15.11 15.34
N VAL A 399 -8.30 15.43 14.10
CA VAL A 399 -9.09 14.56 13.22
C VAL A 399 -8.52 14.61 11.80
N ARG A 400 -8.52 13.48 11.09
CA ARG A 400 -7.92 13.34 9.76
C ARG A 400 -8.94 12.89 8.71
N THR A 401 -8.75 13.35 7.47
CA THR A 401 -9.63 13.06 6.31
C THR A 401 -8.82 13.14 5.01
N LEU A 402 -9.43 12.87 3.85
CA LEU A 402 -8.77 13.01 2.55
C LEU A 402 -9.07 14.37 1.89
N SER A 403 -8.06 14.96 1.24
CA SER A 403 -8.15 16.22 0.50
C SER A 403 -9.02 16.06 -0.76
N PRO A 404 -10.05 16.90 -0.97
CA PRO A 404 -10.81 16.94 -2.23
C PRO A 404 -9.96 17.40 -3.42
N ALA A 405 -10.52 17.36 -4.64
CA ALA A 405 -9.92 17.97 -5.84
C ALA A 405 -10.36 19.42 -6.10
N GLU A 406 -11.31 19.92 -5.32
CA GLU A 406 -11.88 21.27 -5.44
C GLU A 406 -11.78 22.00 -4.10
N THR A 407 -11.94 23.33 -4.14
CA THR A 407 -11.97 24.17 -2.93
C THR A 407 -13.02 23.68 -1.94
N TYR A 408 -12.62 23.54 -0.68
CA TYR A 408 -13.45 22.99 0.38
C TYR A 408 -13.50 23.88 1.61
N ARG A 409 -14.41 23.53 2.52
CA ARG A 409 -14.63 24.19 3.80
C ARG A 409 -14.66 23.15 4.91
N ILE A 410 -13.92 23.44 5.99
CA ILE A 410 -13.97 22.72 7.25
C ILE A 410 -14.83 23.51 8.24
N THR A 411 -15.70 22.83 8.97
CA THR A 411 -16.50 23.41 10.05
C THR A 411 -16.35 22.58 11.31
N VAL A 412 -15.97 23.24 12.40
CA VAL A 412 -15.72 22.67 13.73
C VAL A 412 -16.87 23.06 14.64
N VAL A 413 -17.48 22.10 15.33
CA VAL A 413 -18.75 22.26 16.08
C VAL A 413 -18.70 21.56 17.44
N ASP A 414 -19.00 22.32 18.49
CA ASP A 414 -19.28 21.84 19.85
C ASP A 414 -20.33 22.78 20.47
N GLU A 415 -21.61 22.40 20.42
CA GLU A 415 -22.72 23.34 20.61
C GLU A 415 -22.66 24.09 21.97
N PRO A 416 -22.62 25.44 21.97
CA PRO A 416 -22.99 26.36 20.88
C PRO A 416 -21.82 26.92 20.04
N ARG A 417 -20.57 26.49 20.28
CA ARG A 417 -19.35 26.99 19.61
C ARG A 417 -19.26 26.51 18.16
N VAL A 418 -18.96 27.41 17.22
CA VAL A 418 -18.72 27.04 15.80
C VAL A 418 -17.58 27.85 15.19
N VAL A 419 -16.60 27.17 14.60
CA VAL A 419 -15.57 27.79 13.74
C VAL A 419 -15.69 27.25 12.31
N VAL A 420 -15.55 28.15 11.34
CA VAL A 420 -15.65 27.83 9.90
C VAL A 420 -14.39 28.31 9.19
N LEU A 421 -13.71 27.39 8.51
CA LEU A 421 -12.58 27.65 7.63
C LEU A 421 -13.04 27.41 6.19
N GLY A 422 -13.39 28.49 5.50
CA GLY A 422 -13.78 28.47 4.08
C GLY A 422 -12.58 28.56 3.14
N ASP A 423 -12.86 28.44 1.85
CA ASP A 423 -11.94 28.75 0.75
C ASP A 423 -10.58 27.99 0.81
N ILE A 424 -10.59 26.76 1.36
CA ILE A 424 -9.39 25.93 1.46
C ILE A 424 -9.14 25.26 0.10
N GLU A 425 -8.15 25.76 -0.62
CA GLU A 425 -7.69 25.19 -1.90
C GLU A 425 -6.72 24.02 -1.64
N PRO A 426 -6.92 22.83 -2.24
CA PRO A 426 -5.92 21.75 -2.23
C PRO A 426 -4.59 22.19 -2.86
N LEU A 427 -3.48 21.57 -2.42
CA LEU A 427 -2.17 21.84 -3.03
C LEU A 427 -2.00 21.15 -4.39
N PRO A 428 -1.07 21.59 -5.25
CA PRO A 428 -0.68 20.83 -6.44
C PRO A 428 -0.26 19.39 -6.10
N THR A 429 -0.50 18.43 -6.99
CA THR A 429 0.04 17.07 -6.77
C THR A 429 1.57 17.09 -6.97
N PRO A 430 2.37 16.62 -5.99
CA PRO A 430 3.81 16.44 -6.16
C PRO A 430 4.02 15.21 -7.06
N ARG A 431 4.02 15.43 -8.37
CA ARG A 431 4.14 14.36 -9.37
C ARG A 431 5.58 13.80 -9.42
N PRO A 432 5.77 12.56 -9.90
CA PRO A 432 7.09 12.02 -10.25
C PRO A 432 7.83 12.95 -11.22
N VAL A 433 9.17 12.87 -11.22
CA VAL A 433 10.03 13.75 -12.04
C VAL A 433 9.80 13.56 -13.55
N ASP A 434 9.31 12.39 -13.95
CA ASP A 434 8.99 11.96 -15.32
C ASP A 434 7.51 12.14 -15.74
N ASP A 435 6.69 12.82 -14.92
CA ASP A 435 5.24 12.94 -15.11
C ASP A 435 4.75 14.34 -15.57
N GLU A 436 5.41 14.86 -16.61
CA GLU A 436 4.92 15.99 -17.46
C GLU A 436 3.84 15.57 -18.47
#